data_AF-A0A852ZN33-F1
#
_entry.id   AF-A0A852ZN33-F1
#
_cell.length_a   1.000
_cell.length_b   1.000
_cell.length_c   1.000
_cell.angle_alpha   90.00
_cell.angle_beta   90.00
_cell.angle_gamma   90.00
#
_symmetry.space_group_name_H-M   'P 1'
#
loop_
_entity.id
_entity.type
_entity.pdbx_description
1 polymer ?
#
loop_
_entity_poly.entity_id
_entity_poly.type
_entity_poly.pdbx_seq_one_letter_code
_entity_poly.pdbx_strand_id
1 'polypeptide(L)'
;MPLLGLDSLYASPREGRWNWKHGDLAVAAWYREVGRHLDFDVAHLVEWDLLLLDSLDQVYADVPPDAVALTCLTPVAQLLGSWEWLRTPEGLREWESLLSYARRTWNYQDEPLGCIGCGPAFSRAFLDAYARLDPPELCHDELRLPLAAQSLGFPLVDTGFRRGWDDPVEDRYFAANATPIQHETITDELQRPGGRRAFHPVRHAFRCPAQPMNPSPSGAHHR
;
A
#
# COMPACT_ATOMS: atom_id res chain seq x y z
N MET A 1 0.62 -9.43 29.56
CA MET A 1 1.47 -9.58 28.36
C MET A 1 1.60 -8.21 27.71
N PRO A 2 2.78 -7.62 27.60
CA PRO A 2 2.93 -6.42 26.77
C PRO A 2 3.05 -6.92 25.32
N LEU A 3 1.91 -7.05 24.65
CA LEU A 3 1.89 -7.13 23.19
C LEU A 3 1.76 -5.69 22.72
N LEU A 4 2.90 -5.08 22.37
CA LEU A 4 3.04 -4.12 21.27
C LEU A 4 4.47 -3.56 21.32
N GLY A 5 5.34 -4.13 20.49
CA GLY A 5 6.63 -3.55 20.12
C GLY A 5 6.42 -2.33 19.21
N LEU A 6 5.70 -1.34 19.71
CA LEU A 6 5.55 -0.04 19.07
C LEU A 6 6.66 0.88 19.55
N ASP A 7 7.46 1.40 18.64
CA ASP A 7 8.48 2.38 18.97
C ASP A 7 7.89 3.79 19.17
N SER A 8 6.76 4.08 18.51
CA SER A 8 6.08 5.38 18.62
C SER A 8 4.61 5.31 18.20
N LEU A 9 3.88 6.41 18.46
CA LEU A 9 2.51 6.63 18.01
C LEU A 9 2.42 7.99 17.34
N TYR A 10 1.84 8.02 16.14
CA TYR A 10 1.49 9.25 15.44
C TYR A 10 -0.01 9.26 15.17
N ALA A 11 -0.65 10.41 15.43
CA ALA A 11 -2.07 10.60 15.19
C ALA A 11 -2.26 11.79 14.25
N SER A 12 -2.89 11.55 13.10
CA SER A 12 -3.29 12.63 12.20
C SER A 12 -4.28 13.56 12.92
N PRO A 13 -4.12 14.89 12.83
CA PRO A 13 -5.05 15.84 13.44
C PRO A 13 -6.36 15.98 12.65
N ARG A 14 -6.47 15.31 11.49
CA ARG A 14 -7.64 15.36 10.61
C ARG A 14 -8.69 14.32 11.00
N GLU A 15 -9.93 14.55 10.60
CA GLU A 15 -11.05 13.65 10.89
C GLU A 15 -11.01 12.36 10.07
N GLY A 16 -11.76 11.34 10.53
CA GLY A 16 -11.73 9.98 9.95
C GLY A 16 -12.01 9.92 8.45
N ARG A 17 -12.99 10.68 7.94
CA ARG A 17 -13.29 10.69 6.48
C ARG A 17 -12.15 11.29 5.66
N TRP A 18 -11.50 12.32 6.20
CA TRP A 18 -10.34 12.92 5.54
C TRP A 18 -9.18 11.92 5.53
N ASN A 19 -8.88 11.30 6.68
CA ASN A 19 -7.79 10.32 6.77
C ASN A 19 -8.01 9.12 5.85
N TRP A 20 -9.26 8.69 5.70
CA TRP A 20 -9.61 7.60 4.78
C TRP A 20 -9.36 7.98 3.31
N LYS A 21 -9.71 9.20 2.88
CA LYS A 21 -9.51 9.67 1.49
C LYS A 21 -8.06 10.09 1.20
N HIS A 22 -7.30 10.45 2.23
CA HIS A 22 -6.02 11.14 2.15
C HIS A 22 -4.93 10.49 2.99
N GLY A 23 -4.83 9.16 2.96
CA GLY A 23 -3.83 8.41 3.70
C GLY A 23 -2.40 8.82 3.34
N ASP A 24 -2.12 8.99 2.05
CA ASP A 24 -0.87 9.56 1.54
C ASP A 24 -0.48 10.91 2.16
N LEU A 25 -1.43 11.82 2.36
CA LEU A 25 -1.16 13.14 2.93
C LEU A 25 -0.92 13.04 4.45
N ALA A 26 -1.59 12.10 5.12
CA ALA A 26 -1.30 11.78 6.51
C ALA A 26 0.12 11.19 6.67
N VAL A 27 0.55 10.33 5.75
CA VAL A 27 1.92 9.79 5.70
C VAL A 27 2.93 10.90 5.40
N ALA A 28 2.64 11.80 4.47
CA ALA A 28 3.51 12.94 4.17
C ALA A 28 3.66 13.87 5.39
N ALA A 29 2.57 14.13 6.13
CA ALA A 29 2.61 14.89 7.37
C ALA A 29 3.47 14.18 8.44
N TRP A 30 3.24 12.88 8.67
CA TRP A 30 4.05 12.07 9.57
C TRP A 30 5.54 12.12 9.19
N TYR A 31 5.86 12.01 7.90
CA TYR A 31 7.23 12.04 7.43
C TYR A 31 7.91 13.39 7.73
N ARG A 32 7.22 14.51 7.50
CA ARG A 32 7.75 15.86 7.78
C ARG A 32 8.03 16.06 9.26
N GLU A 33 7.15 15.56 10.13
CA GLU A 33 7.22 15.79 11.57
C GLU A 33 8.14 14.80 12.28
N VAL A 34 8.13 13.54 11.86
CA VAL A 34 8.77 12.42 12.56
C VAL A 34 9.66 11.64 11.62
N GLY A 35 9.11 11.11 10.52
CA GLY A 35 9.78 10.10 9.68
C GLY A 35 11.14 10.54 9.14
N ARG A 36 11.31 11.80 8.73
CA ARG A 36 12.58 12.32 8.19
C ARG A 36 13.77 12.22 9.16
N HIS A 37 13.51 12.05 10.46
CA HIS A 37 14.51 11.95 11.52
C HIS A 37 14.82 10.50 11.92
N LEU A 38 14.06 9.52 11.43
CA LEU A 38 14.32 8.10 11.64
C LEU A 38 15.35 7.62 10.62
N ASP A 39 16.08 6.54 10.93
CA ASP A 39 17.00 5.87 10.01
C ASP A 39 16.30 4.65 9.40
N PHE A 40 16.03 4.71 8.10
CA PHE A 40 15.36 3.64 7.34
C PHE A 40 15.51 3.86 5.83
N ASP A 41 15.46 2.76 5.08
CA ASP A 41 15.49 2.75 3.62
C ASP A 41 14.09 2.71 3.00
N VAL A 42 13.21 1.85 3.54
CA VAL A 42 11.83 1.63 3.05
C VAL A 42 10.84 1.74 4.20
N ALA A 43 9.76 2.47 3.99
CA ALA A 43 8.60 2.50 4.87
C ALA A 43 7.48 1.63 4.29
N HIS A 44 7.09 0.59 5.02
CA HIS A 44 5.94 -0.26 4.67
C HIS A 44 4.70 0.25 5.41
N LEU A 45 3.67 0.68 4.68
CA LEU A 45 2.40 1.08 5.28
C LEU A 45 1.49 -0.14 5.38
N VAL A 46 1.23 -0.58 6.60
CA VAL A 46 0.38 -1.74 6.87
C VAL A 46 -0.91 -1.28 7.52
N GLU A 47 -2.04 -1.54 6.86
CA GLU A 47 -3.36 -1.25 7.40
C GLU A 47 -3.70 -2.21 8.55
N TRP A 48 -4.58 -1.77 9.45
CA TRP A 48 -4.95 -2.55 10.64
C TRP A 48 -5.62 -3.89 10.31
N ASP A 49 -6.26 -4.01 9.14
CA ASP A 49 -6.88 -5.23 8.61
C ASP A 49 -6.12 -5.85 7.42
N LEU A 50 -4.87 -5.44 7.18
CA LEU A 50 -3.94 -6.16 6.29
C LEU A 50 -3.15 -7.20 7.10
N LEU A 51 -3.38 -8.48 6.81
CA LEU A 51 -2.66 -9.58 7.43
C LEU A 51 -1.51 -10.04 6.53
N LEU A 52 -0.28 -9.92 7.04
CA LEU A 52 0.94 -10.45 6.44
C LEU A 52 1.42 -11.67 7.25
N LEU A 53 1.64 -12.81 6.58
CA LEU A 53 1.98 -14.10 7.19
C LEU A 53 3.38 -14.61 6.81
N ASP A 54 4.23 -13.69 6.37
CA ASP A 54 5.66 -13.91 6.16
C ASP A 54 6.42 -12.65 6.61
N SER A 55 7.75 -12.72 6.62
CA SER A 55 8.60 -11.54 6.87
C SER A 55 8.40 -10.48 5.78
N LEU A 56 8.58 -9.20 6.12
CA LEU A 56 8.49 -8.10 5.15
C LEU A 56 9.45 -8.30 3.97
N ASP A 57 10.67 -8.80 4.23
CA ASP A 57 11.66 -9.11 3.20
C ASP A 57 11.14 -10.13 2.17
N GLN A 58 10.35 -11.11 2.59
CA GLN A 58 9.78 -12.12 1.70
C GLN A 58 8.50 -11.61 1.01
N VAL A 59 7.65 -10.90 1.74
CA VAL A 59 6.40 -10.33 1.20
C VAL A 59 6.68 -9.31 0.09
N TYR A 60 7.75 -8.53 0.23
CA TYR A 60 8.16 -7.49 -0.72
C TYR A 60 9.46 -7.85 -1.46
N ALA A 61 9.79 -9.14 -1.58
CA ALA A 61 11.08 -9.59 -2.16
C ALA A 61 11.36 -9.06 -3.58
N ASP A 62 10.29 -8.83 -4.36
CA ASP A 62 10.37 -8.34 -5.73
C ASP A 62 10.32 -6.80 -5.83
N VAL A 63 10.26 -6.08 -4.69
CA VAL A 63 10.21 -4.60 -4.65
C VAL A 63 11.63 -4.04 -4.51
N PRO A 64 12.11 -3.27 -5.51
CA PRO A 64 13.38 -2.56 -5.37
C PRO A 64 13.32 -1.50 -4.26
N PRO A 65 14.40 -1.29 -3.50
CA PRO A 65 14.41 -0.36 -2.36
C PRO A 65 14.24 1.11 -2.75
N ASP A 66 14.50 1.47 -4.02
CA ASP A 66 14.34 2.81 -4.57
C ASP A 66 12.96 3.05 -5.23
N ALA A 67 12.12 2.00 -5.32
CA ALA A 67 10.82 2.06 -5.95
C ALA A 67 9.70 2.54 -5.01
N VAL A 68 8.55 2.80 -5.61
CA VAL A 68 7.26 2.95 -4.94
C VAL A 68 6.42 1.72 -5.30
N ALA A 69 6.13 0.89 -4.31
CA ALA A 69 5.31 -0.29 -4.50
C ALA A 69 3.86 0.02 -4.16
N LEU A 70 2.96 -0.19 -5.11
CA LEU A 70 1.51 0.00 -4.96
C LEU A 70 0.78 -1.26 -5.43
N THR A 71 -0.38 -1.56 -4.86
CA THR A 71 -1.11 -2.77 -5.20
C THR A 71 -2.01 -2.54 -6.42
N CYS A 72 -2.03 -3.47 -7.37
CA CYS A 72 -2.96 -3.48 -8.51
C CYS A 72 -2.92 -2.21 -9.37
N LEU A 73 -1.73 -1.88 -9.88
CA LEU A 73 -1.53 -0.73 -10.78
C LEU A 73 -2.39 -0.87 -12.05
N THR A 74 -3.35 0.05 -12.23
CA THR A 74 -4.35 -0.04 -13.30
C THR A 74 -4.47 1.31 -14.03
N PRO A 75 -4.46 1.35 -15.37
CA PRO A 75 -4.70 2.59 -16.10
C PRO A 75 -6.03 3.23 -15.71
N VAL A 76 -6.02 4.53 -15.36
CA VAL A 76 -7.21 5.25 -14.87
C VAL A 76 -8.36 5.19 -15.88
N ALA A 77 -8.05 5.15 -17.18
CA ALA A 77 -9.05 4.99 -18.23
C ALA A 77 -9.95 3.75 -18.05
N GLN A 78 -9.45 2.68 -17.44
CA GLN A 78 -10.21 1.46 -17.14
C GLN A 78 -11.09 1.60 -15.89
N LEU A 79 -10.81 2.58 -15.04
CA LEU A 79 -11.51 2.82 -13.77
C LEU A 79 -12.68 3.82 -13.91
N LEU A 80 -12.73 4.54 -15.05
CA LEU A 80 -13.74 5.55 -15.31
C LEU A 80 -15.15 4.93 -15.37
N GLY A 81 -16.09 5.50 -14.61
CA GLY A 81 -17.48 5.06 -14.60
C GLY A 81 -17.79 3.85 -13.72
N SER A 82 -16.79 3.08 -13.27
CA SER A 82 -16.98 1.91 -12.40
C SER A 82 -16.57 2.18 -10.95
N TRP A 83 -15.42 2.80 -10.73
CA TRP A 83 -14.87 3.01 -9.40
C TRP A 83 -15.57 4.15 -8.65
N GLU A 84 -15.78 4.00 -7.34
CA GLU A 84 -16.64 4.90 -6.56
C GLU A 84 -16.20 6.37 -6.59
N TRP A 85 -14.88 6.61 -6.70
CA TRP A 85 -14.29 7.94 -6.77
C TRP A 85 -14.29 8.56 -8.16
N LEU A 86 -14.57 7.78 -9.22
CA LEU A 86 -14.57 8.22 -10.62
C LEU A 86 -15.90 7.99 -11.34
N ARG A 87 -16.89 7.36 -10.70
CA ARG A 87 -18.20 7.08 -11.31
C ARG A 87 -19.17 8.26 -11.28
N THR A 88 -18.92 9.26 -10.44
CA THR A 88 -19.81 10.41 -10.29
C THR A 88 -19.29 11.63 -11.07
N PRO A 89 -20.17 12.54 -11.54
CA PRO A 89 -19.74 13.78 -12.18
C PRO A 89 -18.83 14.65 -11.31
N GLU A 90 -18.97 14.58 -9.99
CA GLU A 90 -18.09 15.28 -9.05
C GLU A 90 -16.71 14.64 -8.97
N GLY A 91 -16.65 13.31 -8.84
CA GLY A 91 -15.39 12.56 -8.84
C GLY A 91 -14.58 12.77 -10.12
N LEU A 92 -15.25 12.77 -11.27
CA LEU A 92 -14.63 13.09 -12.56
C LEU A 92 -14.06 14.52 -12.60
N ARG A 93 -14.79 15.51 -12.08
CA ARG A 93 -14.29 16.89 -12.01
C ARG A 93 -13.10 17.04 -11.07
N GLU A 94 -13.09 16.35 -9.92
CA GLU A 94 -11.91 16.32 -9.04
C GLU A 94 -10.72 15.69 -9.78
N TRP A 95 -10.94 14.58 -10.49
CA TRP A 95 -9.88 13.92 -11.25
C TRP A 95 -9.30 14.80 -12.35
N GLU A 96 -10.14 15.43 -13.16
CA GLU A 96 -9.72 16.38 -14.18
C GLU A 96 -8.92 17.55 -13.57
N SER A 97 -9.32 18.01 -12.38
CA SER A 97 -8.64 19.08 -11.65
C SER A 97 -7.26 18.63 -11.17
N LEU A 98 -7.14 17.43 -10.60
CA LEU A 98 -5.88 16.85 -10.16
C LEU A 98 -4.93 16.64 -11.35
N LEU A 99 -5.41 16.03 -12.44
CA LEU A 99 -4.58 15.78 -13.62
C LEU A 99 -4.13 17.08 -14.29
N SER A 100 -5.02 18.09 -14.36
CA SER A 100 -4.67 19.41 -14.86
C SER A 100 -3.62 20.10 -13.98
N TYR A 101 -3.74 19.97 -12.66
CA TYR A 101 -2.74 20.46 -11.72
C TYR A 101 -1.40 19.75 -11.93
N ALA A 102 -1.35 18.42 -11.97
CA ALA A 102 -0.13 17.65 -12.17
C ALA A 102 0.57 17.99 -13.50
N ARG A 103 -0.19 18.15 -14.60
CA ARG A 103 0.37 18.57 -15.90
C ARG A 103 1.02 19.95 -15.85
N ARG A 104 0.40 20.91 -15.16
CA ARG A 104 0.90 22.29 -15.10
C ARG A 104 2.02 22.48 -14.09
N THR A 105 1.91 21.84 -12.93
CA THR A 105 2.77 22.09 -11.77
C THR A 105 3.90 21.06 -11.68
N TRP A 106 3.63 19.80 -12.03
CA TRP A 106 4.59 18.70 -11.94
C TRP A 106 5.10 18.23 -13.31
N ASN A 107 4.71 18.93 -14.39
CA ASN A 107 5.04 18.60 -15.77
C ASN A 107 4.72 17.13 -16.14
N TYR A 108 3.62 16.59 -15.60
CA TYR A 108 3.19 15.23 -15.85
C TYR A 108 2.79 15.00 -17.32
N GLN A 109 3.27 13.93 -17.96
CA GLN A 109 2.98 13.62 -19.37
C GLN A 109 2.61 12.15 -19.65
N ASP A 110 2.68 11.26 -18.66
CA ASP A 110 2.50 9.82 -18.86
C ASP A 110 1.01 9.39 -18.85
N GLU A 111 0.78 8.08 -19.01
CA GLU A 111 -0.55 7.49 -18.79
C GLU A 111 -0.82 7.37 -17.27
N PRO A 112 -1.90 7.99 -16.76
CA PRO A 112 -2.23 7.96 -15.36
C PRO A 112 -2.69 6.57 -14.93
N LEU A 113 -2.15 6.13 -13.79
CA LEU A 113 -2.52 4.89 -13.13
C LEU A 113 -3.32 5.20 -11.85
N GLY A 114 -4.19 4.28 -11.47
CA GLY A 114 -4.70 4.14 -10.12
C GLY A 114 -4.07 2.92 -9.46
N CYS A 115 -4.19 2.83 -8.14
CA CYS A 115 -3.80 1.65 -7.37
C CYS A 115 -4.85 1.34 -6.30
N ILE A 116 -4.64 0.25 -5.56
CA ILE A 116 -5.34 -0.05 -4.32
C ILE A 116 -4.40 0.31 -3.18
N GLY A 117 -4.87 1.09 -2.21
CA GLY A 117 -4.09 1.74 -1.14
C GLY A 117 -3.57 0.79 -0.06
N CYS A 118 -3.74 -0.51 -0.26
CA CYS A 118 -3.42 -1.52 0.71
C CYS A 118 -1.98 -2.01 0.56
N GLY A 119 -1.22 -1.94 1.66
CA GLY A 119 0.16 -2.44 1.73
C GLY A 119 1.18 -1.73 0.84
N PRO A 120 1.15 -0.39 0.63
CA PRO A 120 2.16 0.24 -0.18
C PRO A 120 3.50 0.30 0.56
N ALA A 121 4.59 0.29 -0.21
CA ALA A 121 5.94 0.46 0.29
C ALA A 121 6.60 1.67 -0.39
N PHE A 122 7.25 2.50 0.40
CA PHE A 122 7.82 3.76 -0.05
C PHE A 122 9.30 3.82 0.28
N SER A 123 10.14 4.06 -0.73
CA SER A 123 11.51 4.46 -0.48
C SER A 123 11.56 5.76 0.33
N ARG A 124 12.57 5.91 1.18
CA ARG A 124 12.80 7.17 1.91
C ARG A 124 12.89 8.35 0.96
N ALA A 125 13.58 8.17 -0.17
CA ALA A 125 13.77 9.19 -1.19
C ALA A 125 12.43 9.65 -1.80
N PHE A 126 11.50 8.72 -2.03
CA PHE A 126 10.15 9.08 -2.47
C PHE A 126 9.41 9.87 -1.41
N LEU A 127 9.40 9.44 -0.15
CA LEU A 127 8.73 10.18 0.93
C LEU A 127 9.28 11.60 1.09
N ASP A 128 10.60 11.73 0.98
CA ASP A 128 11.30 13.01 0.94
C ASP A 128 10.78 13.93 -0.17
N ALA A 129 10.70 13.39 -1.40
CA ALA A 129 10.24 14.14 -2.56
C ALA A 129 8.73 14.45 -2.48
N TYR A 130 7.91 13.48 -2.08
CA TYR A 130 6.46 13.59 -1.96
C TYR A 130 6.06 14.61 -0.90
N ALA A 131 6.73 14.58 0.26
CA ALA A 131 6.53 15.58 1.31
C ALA A 131 6.92 17.00 0.87
N ARG A 132 7.85 17.16 -0.07
CA ARG A 132 8.21 18.46 -0.66
C ARG A 132 7.28 18.87 -1.80
N LEU A 133 6.72 17.91 -2.54
CA LEU A 133 5.78 18.13 -3.65
C LEU A 133 4.52 18.84 -3.17
N ASP A 134 4.12 18.58 -1.91
CA ASP A 134 2.95 19.14 -1.24
C ASP A 134 1.66 19.04 -2.08
N PRO A 135 1.21 17.80 -2.36
CA PRO A 135 0.13 17.60 -3.30
C PRO A 135 -1.22 18.14 -2.79
N PRO A 136 -2.08 18.62 -3.70
CA PRO A 136 -3.36 19.18 -3.32
C PRO A 136 -4.29 18.10 -2.75
N GLU A 137 -5.22 18.51 -1.88
CA GLU A 137 -6.26 17.64 -1.29
C GLU A 137 -7.37 17.29 -2.31
N LEU A 138 -7.00 16.88 -3.53
CA LEU A 138 -7.90 16.49 -4.62
C LEU A 138 -7.86 14.97 -4.84
N CYS A 139 -9.03 14.35 -5.06
CA CYS A 139 -9.21 12.91 -5.29
C CYS A 139 -8.88 12.00 -4.10
N HIS A 140 -8.89 10.68 -4.32
CA HIS A 140 -8.39 9.68 -3.39
C HIS A 140 -6.87 9.53 -3.51
N ASP A 141 -6.21 9.04 -2.47
CA ASP A 141 -4.75 8.81 -2.46
C ASP A 141 -4.30 7.79 -3.50
N GLU A 142 -5.14 6.80 -3.76
CA GLU A 142 -5.02 5.79 -4.82
C GLU A 142 -4.85 6.36 -6.24
N LEU A 143 -5.17 7.64 -6.48
CA LEU A 143 -4.86 8.34 -7.73
C LEU A 143 -3.63 9.25 -7.61
N ARG A 144 -3.42 9.86 -6.43
CA ARG A 144 -2.31 10.80 -6.20
C ARG A 144 -0.96 10.09 -6.14
N LEU A 145 -0.87 8.97 -5.44
CA LEU A 145 0.37 8.22 -5.24
C LEU A 145 1.04 7.81 -6.56
N PRO A 146 0.36 7.08 -7.48
CA PRO A 146 0.97 6.71 -8.76
C PRO A 146 1.31 7.94 -9.60
N LEU A 147 0.42 8.94 -9.64
CA LEU A 147 0.63 10.17 -10.40
C LEU A 147 1.88 10.92 -9.94
N ALA A 148 2.07 11.05 -8.63
CA ALA A 148 3.23 11.72 -8.06
C ALA A 148 4.52 10.92 -8.24
N ALA A 149 4.48 9.59 -8.07
CA ALA A 149 5.64 8.73 -8.32
C ALA A 149 6.12 8.86 -9.78
N GLN A 150 5.19 8.79 -10.74
CA GLN A 150 5.49 9.03 -12.16
C GLN A 150 6.05 10.43 -12.41
N SER A 151 5.39 11.48 -11.88
CA SER A 151 5.85 12.87 -12.01
C SER A 151 7.26 13.11 -11.45
N LEU A 152 7.61 12.43 -10.37
CA LEU A 152 8.91 12.56 -9.70
C LEU A 152 9.97 11.60 -10.27
N GLY A 153 9.61 10.74 -11.23
CA GLY A 153 10.52 9.79 -11.88
C GLY A 153 10.90 8.59 -11.01
N PHE A 154 10.10 8.24 -10.01
CA PHE A 154 10.31 7.03 -9.21
C PHE A 154 9.76 5.80 -9.94
N PRO A 155 10.48 4.66 -9.93
CA PRO A 155 9.93 3.41 -10.43
C PRO A 155 8.65 3.03 -9.68
N LEU A 156 7.59 2.73 -10.41
CA LEU A 156 6.38 2.12 -9.87
C LEU A 156 6.43 0.62 -10.06
N VAL A 157 6.21 -0.13 -8.98
CA VAL A 157 6.14 -1.60 -9.02
C VAL A 157 4.85 -2.07 -8.36
N ASP A 158 4.31 -3.19 -8.86
CA ASP A 158 3.14 -3.82 -8.26
C ASP A 158 3.58 -4.68 -7.07
N THR A 159 2.89 -4.58 -5.92
CA THR A 159 3.17 -5.45 -4.74
C THR A 159 2.80 -6.91 -4.99
N GLY A 160 1.94 -7.19 -5.97
CA GLY A 160 1.41 -8.51 -6.26
C GLY A 160 0.32 -8.99 -5.29
N PHE A 161 -0.10 -8.16 -4.32
CA PHE A 161 -1.10 -8.55 -3.32
C PHE A 161 -2.49 -8.80 -3.93
N ARG A 162 -2.84 -8.03 -4.96
CA ARG A 162 -4.03 -8.21 -5.78
C ARG A 162 -3.69 -8.00 -7.23
N ARG A 163 -4.12 -8.92 -8.09
CA ARG A 163 -3.69 -8.99 -9.50
C ARG A 163 -4.65 -8.30 -10.48
N GLY A 164 -5.87 -7.99 -10.05
CA GLY A 164 -6.88 -7.38 -10.91
C GLY A 164 -7.84 -6.50 -10.12
N TRP A 165 -8.28 -5.39 -10.72
CA TRP A 165 -9.12 -4.39 -10.07
C TRP A 165 -10.49 -4.96 -9.69
N ASP A 166 -11.21 -5.48 -10.68
CA ASP A 166 -12.55 -6.08 -10.55
C ASP A 166 -12.50 -7.61 -10.75
N ASP A 167 -11.69 -8.31 -9.96
CA ASP A 167 -11.53 -9.76 -10.05
C ASP A 167 -12.20 -10.48 -8.84
N PRO A 168 -13.36 -11.15 -9.05
CA PRO A 168 -14.04 -11.92 -7.99
C PRO A 168 -13.23 -13.10 -7.45
N VAL A 169 -12.25 -13.62 -8.21
CA VAL A 169 -11.34 -14.66 -7.72
C VAL A 169 -10.38 -14.07 -6.69
N GLU A 170 -9.90 -12.85 -6.95
CA GLU A 170 -9.02 -12.13 -6.04
C GLU A 170 -9.75 -11.69 -4.76
N ASP A 171 -11.06 -11.41 -4.82
CA ASP A 171 -11.89 -11.07 -3.64
C ASP A 171 -11.87 -12.15 -2.56
N ARG A 172 -11.53 -13.39 -2.90
CA ARG A 172 -11.39 -14.48 -1.93
C ARG A 172 -10.19 -14.31 -1.00
N TYR A 173 -9.20 -13.50 -1.38
CA TYR A 173 -7.95 -13.28 -0.65
C TYR A 173 -7.70 -11.81 -0.33
N PHE A 174 -8.19 -10.93 -1.19
CA PHE A 174 -7.94 -9.49 -1.14
C PHE A 174 -9.19 -8.71 -1.55
N ALA A 175 -10.20 -8.63 -0.69
CA ALA A 175 -11.49 -8.06 -1.02
C ALA A 175 -11.52 -6.52 -0.88
N ALA A 176 -11.43 -5.81 -2.01
CA ALA A 176 -11.55 -4.35 -2.03
C ALA A 176 -12.96 -3.85 -1.60
N ASN A 177 -13.96 -4.73 -1.62
CA ASN A 177 -15.34 -4.44 -1.18
C ASN A 177 -15.56 -4.55 0.35
N ALA A 178 -14.47 -4.61 1.13
CA ALA A 178 -14.49 -4.72 2.58
C ALA A 178 -15.08 -6.02 3.17
N THR A 179 -15.30 -7.06 2.35
CA THR A 179 -15.73 -8.39 2.84
C THR A 179 -14.59 -9.06 3.60
N PRO A 180 -14.76 -9.41 4.88
CA PRO A 180 -13.69 -10.07 5.64
C PRO A 180 -13.28 -11.40 5.03
N ILE A 181 -11.97 -11.60 4.85
CA ILE A 181 -11.42 -12.89 4.44
C ILE A 181 -11.64 -13.91 5.55
N GLN A 182 -12.05 -15.12 5.19
CA GLN A 182 -12.37 -16.19 6.15
C GLN A 182 -11.09 -16.90 6.63
N HIS A 183 -11.12 -17.37 7.88
CA HIS A 183 -9.99 -18.06 8.51
C HIS A 183 -9.55 -19.31 7.72
N GLU A 184 -10.52 -20.05 7.18
CA GLU A 184 -10.30 -21.25 6.38
C GLU A 184 -9.50 -20.93 5.12
N THR A 185 -9.87 -19.86 4.40
CA THR A 185 -9.14 -19.42 3.20
C THR A 185 -7.68 -19.12 3.50
N ILE A 186 -7.41 -18.44 4.62
CA ILE A 186 -6.05 -18.12 5.05
C ILE A 186 -5.28 -19.41 5.38
N THR A 187 -5.91 -20.31 6.13
CA THR A 187 -5.29 -21.58 6.54
C THR A 187 -4.95 -22.46 5.34
N ASP A 188 -5.86 -22.56 4.37
CA ASP A 188 -5.66 -23.36 3.16
C ASP A 188 -4.49 -22.86 2.33
N GLU A 189 -4.33 -21.53 2.18
CA GLU A 189 -3.19 -20.93 1.47
C GLU A 189 -1.87 -21.12 2.20
N LEU A 190 -1.86 -21.15 3.54
CA LEU A 190 -0.66 -21.45 4.32
C LEU A 190 -0.18 -22.89 4.14
N GLN A 191 -1.05 -23.83 3.82
CA GLN A 191 -0.66 -25.22 3.54
C GLN A 191 -0.04 -25.40 2.14
N ARG A 192 -0.09 -24.38 1.28
CA ARG A 192 0.40 -24.45 -0.10
C ARG A 192 1.83 -23.86 -0.17
N PRO A 193 2.81 -24.57 -0.77
CA PRO A 193 4.19 -24.09 -0.93
C PRO A 193 4.36 -22.75 -1.69
N GLY A 194 3.35 -22.33 -2.46
CA GLY A 194 3.29 -21.01 -3.11
C GLY A 194 1.94 -20.33 -2.90
N GLY A 195 1.26 -20.64 -1.80
CA GLY A 195 0.03 -19.95 -1.45
C GLY A 195 0.29 -18.51 -1.03
N ARG A 196 -0.77 -17.72 -0.98
CA ARG A 196 -0.70 -16.30 -0.60
C ARG A 196 -0.23 -16.13 0.84
N ARG A 197 0.45 -15.00 1.08
CA ARG A 197 0.94 -14.57 2.40
C ARG A 197 0.43 -13.19 2.82
N ALA A 198 -0.33 -12.51 1.95
CA ALA A 198 -1.01 -11.27 2.23
C ALA A 198 -2.52 -11.45 2.03
N PHE A 199 -3.30 -10.99 3.01
CA PHE A 199 -4.77 -11.07 2.98
C PHE A 199 -5.38 -9.77 3.49
N HIS A 200 -6.42 -9.29 2.83
CA HIS A 200 -7.12 -8.07 3.22
C HIS A 200 -8.59 -8.13 2.80
N PRO A 201 -9.54 -7.63 3.59
CA PRO A 201 -9.39 -7.27 5.00
C PRO A 201 -9.51 -8.51 5.89
N VAL A 202 -8.71 -8.57 6.96
CA VAL A 202 -8.83 -9.55 8.04
C VAL A 202 -9.20 -8.82 9.32
N ARG A 203 -10.47 -8.97 9.74
CA ARG A 203 -11.04 -8.25 10.90
C ARG A 203 -11.22 -9.10 12.15
N HIS A 204 -10.65 -10.30 12.14
CA HIS A 204 -10.66 -11.23 13.25
C HIS A 204 -9.22 -11.56 13.65
N ALA A 205 -9.00 -11.89 14.91
CA ALA A 205 -7.69 -12.33 15.36
C ALA A 205 -7.32 -13.64 14.64
N PHE A 206 -6.25 -13.61 13.86
CA PHE A 206 -5.67 -14.80 13.25
C PHE A 206 -4.47 -15.26 14.08
N ARG A 207 -4.42 -16.55 14.42
CA ARG A 207 -3.26 -17.14 15.09
C ARG A 207 -2.62 -18.12 14.13
N CYS A 208 -1.40 -17.85 13.73
CA CYS A 208 -0.64 -18.80 12.94
C CYS A 208 -0.53 -20.11 13.74
N PRO A 209 -0.90 -21.27 13.17
CA PRO A 209 -0.59 -22.55 13.78
C PRO A 209 0.91 -22.58 14.05
N ALA A 210 1.33 -22.95 15.26
CA ALA A 210 2.74 -22.98 15.61
C ALA A 210 3.52 -23.79 14.56
N GLN A 211 4.36 -23.14 13.77
CA GLN A 211 5.28 -23.86 12.92
C GLN A 211 6.25 -24.63 13.84
N PRO A 212 6.48 -25.93 13.63
CA PRO A 212 7.60 -26.59 14.29
C PRO A 212 8.87 -25.84 13.85
N MET A 213 9.55 -25.19 14.80
CA MET A 213 10.84 -24.57 14.52
C MET A 213 11.77 -25.67 14.02
N ASN A 214 12.06 -25.69 12.72
CA ASN A 214 13.16 -26.49 12.22
C ASN A 214 14.43 -25.89 12.82
N PRO A 215 15.23 -26.66 13.58
CA PRO A 215 16.49 -26.15 14.10
C PRO A 215 17.34 -25.69 12.91
N SER A 216 17.76 -24.42 12.93
CA SER A 216 18.71 -23.90 11.97
C SER A 216 19.91 -24.87 11.87
N PRO A 217 20.43 -25.15 10.67
CA PRO A 217 21.60 -25.98 10.52
C PRO A 217 22.74 -25.31 11.30
N SER A 218 23.13 -25.96 12.39
CA SER A 218 24.26 -25.57 13.22
C SER A 218 25.46 -25.31 12.32
N GLY A 219 26.02 -24.11 12.42
CA GLY A 219 27.22 -23.71 11.70
C GLY A 219 28.33 -24.75 11.88
N ALA A 220 28.72 -25.37 10.78
CA ALA A 220 29.98 -26.07 10.70
C ALA A 220 31.10 -25.04 10.72
N HIS A 221 31.64 -24.80 11.92
CA HIS A 221 32.99 -24.30 12.06
C HIS A 221 33.94 -25.28 11.36
N HIS A 222 34.55 -24.86 10.24
CA HIS A 222 35.83 -25.40 9.83
C HIS A 222 36.91 -24.34 10.05
N ARG A 223 37.87 -24.75 10.89
CA ARG A 223 39.18 -24.14 11.09
C ARG A 223 40.03 -24.29 9.84
#